data_AF-A0A914NWH2-F1
#
_entry.id   AF-A0A914NWH2-F1
#
_cell.length_a   1.000
_cell.length_b   1.000
_cell.length_c   1.000
_cell.angle_alpha   90.00
_cell.angle_beta   90.00
_cell.angle_gamma   90.00
#
_symmetry.space_group_name_H-M   'P 1'
#
loop_
_entity.id
_entity.type
_entity.pdbx_description
1 polymer ?
#
loop_
_entity_poly.entity_id
_entity_poly.type
_entity_poly.pdbx_seq_one_letter_code
_entity_poly.pdbx_strand_id
1 'polypeptide(L)'
;MIHFMNKNVELFKWQQILWNIFNKINPQIISLGTNSFFHFGTVGELLEHFFDENSAFKKKFLPNIGEIGNLANCLIEKPENISQKSFLEWCRINSNCTIEDNCILSGVVYEEKTPIYIKSGMCICTFPIGEEEEGKGGNEELNYVTVIFHIEDDLKRKTSKEENLKWFGHSIKSLKGEDNSLWNCPLFSFYSTASKSFLKTIERINFGLNDSTPLFSIAQVLEKANVNKMLKERKKLLEEKIV
;
A
#
# COMPACT_ATOMS: atom_id res chain seq x y z
N MET A 1 11.13 -19.53 -35.73
CA MET A 1 11.62 -20.72 -35.00
C MET A 1 13.10 -20.61 -34.56
N ILE A 2 13.73 -19.41 -34.56
CA ILE A 2 15.16 -19.22 -34.17
C ILE A 2 15.31 -18.46 -32.83
N HIS A 3 14.24 -17.89 -32.26
CA HIS A 3 14.32 -17.13 -31.01
C HIS A 3 14.26 -17.99 -29.73
N PHE A 4 13.94 -19.28 -29.83
CA PHE A 4 13.87 -20.22 -28.70
C PHE A 4 15.20 -20.93 -28.40
N MET A 5 16.18 -20.93 -29.32
CA MET A 5 17.45 -21.62 -29.11
C MET A 5 18.44 -20.84 -28.23
N ASN A 6 18.35 -19.50 -28.19
CA ASN A 6 19.35 -18.67 -27.50
C ASN A 6 19.25 -18.70 -25.96
N LYS A 7 18.04 -18.82 -25.39
CA LYS A 7 17.87 -18.88 -23.92
C LYS A 7 18.45 -20.16 -23.29
N ASN A 8 18.48 -21.27 -24.05
CA ASN A 8 19.02 -22.54 -23.57
C ASN A 8 20.56 -22.53 -23.49
N VAL A 9 21.24 -21.75 -24.34
CA VAL A 9 22.70 -21.64 -24.33
C VAL A 9 23.18 -20.89 -23.10
N GLU A 10 22.52 -19.77 -22.75
CA GLU A 10 22.88 -19.03 -21.53
C GLU A 10 22.58 -19.81 -20.26
N LEU A 11 21.42 -20.47 -20.18
CA LEU A 11 21.08 -21.31 -19.03
C LEU A 11 22.10 -22.44 -18.84
N PHE A 12 22.47 -23.11 -19.93
CA PHE A 12 23.47 -24.18 -19.89
C PHE A 12 24.85 -23.66 -19.46
N LYS A 13 25.25 -22.47 -19.92
CA LYS A 13 26.48 -21.79 -19.48
C LYS A 13 26.44 -21.51 -17.98
N TRP A 14 25.34 -20.96 -17.46
CA TRP A 14 25.17 -20.72 -16.02
C TRP A 14 25.21 -22.01 -15.22
N GLN A 15 24.54 -23.07 -15.68
CA GLN A 15 24.58 -24.39 -15.05
C GLN A 15 25.99 -24.97 -14.99
N GLN A 16 26.79 -24.86 -16.06
CA GLN A 16 28.19 -25.29 -16.06
C GLN A 16 29.06 -24.47 -15.10
N ILE A 17 28.86 -23.15 -15.06
CA ILE A 17 29.59 -22.27 -14.13
C ILE A 17 29.25 -22.64 -12.68
N LEU A 18 27.97 -22.76 -12.36
CA LEU A 18 27.52 -23.15 -11.02
C LEU A 18 28.04 -24.54 -10.66
N TRP A 19 27.98 -25.51 -11.58
CA TRP A 19 28.55 -26.85 -11.36
C TRP A 19 30.04 -26.80 -11.07
N ASN A 20 30.83 -26.04 -11.83
CA ASN A 20 32.29 -25.93 -11.62
C ASN A 20 32.68 -25.23 -10.32
N ILE A 21 31.78 -24.41 -9.76
CA ILE A 21 31.94 -23.81 -8.44
C ILE A 21 31.56 -24.84 -7.37
N PHE A 22 30.34 -25.40 -7.47
CA PHE A 22 29.77 -26.29 -6.44
C PHE A 22 30.43 -27.67 -6.38
N ASN A 23 31.02 -28.16 -7.47
CA ASN A 23 31.72 -29.46 -7.49
C ASN A 23 33.10 -29.43 -6.81
N LYS A 24 33.64 -28.24 -6.52
CA LYS A 24 34.91 -28.03 -5.81
C LYS A 24 34.74 -27.70 -4.33
N ILE A 25 33.51 -27.45 -3.90
CA ILE A 25 33.20 -27.18 -2.49
C ILE A 25 32.39 -28.33 -1.92
N ASN A 26 32.56 -28.58 -0.63
CA ASN A 26 31.68 -29.48 0.11
C ASN A 26 30.64 -28.60 0.83
N PRO A 27 29.49 -28.29 0.20
CA PRO A 27 28.52 -27.36 0.78
C PRO A 27 27.98 -27.94 2.07
N GLN A 28 28.09 -27.18 3.17
CA GLN A 28 27.37 -27.48 4.40
C GLN A 28 25.97 -26.87 4.29
N ILE A 29 24.94 -27.71 4.39
CA ILE A 29 23.56 -27.25 4.44
C ILE A 29 23.23 -26.97 5.91
N ILE A 30 23.06 -25.70 6.24
CA ILE A 30 22.61 -25.28 7.58
C ILE A 30 21.10 -25.11 7.54
N SER A 31 20.38 -25.89 8.34
CA SER A 31 18.95 -25.66 8.57
C SER A 31 18.79 -24.54 9.58
N LEU A 32 18.06 -23.50 9.20
CA LEU A 32 17.79 -22.36 10.07
C LEU A 32 16.65 -22.62 11.06
N GLY A 33 16.05 -23.83 11.04
CA GLY A 33 14.93 -24.20 11.90
C GLY A 33 13.57 -23.73 11.40
N THR A 34 12.52 -23.99 12.18
CA THR A 34 11.14 -23.60 11.89
C THR A 34 10.91 -22.11 12.21
N ASN A 35 10.04 -21.44 11.43
CA ASN A 35 9.67 -20.03 11.61
C ASN A 35 10.85 -19.05 11.47
N SER A 36 11.80 -19.40 10.60
CA SER A 36 12.98 -18.58 10.29
C SER A 36 12.76 -17.68 9.08
N PHE A 37 11.73 -17.96 8.28
CA PHE A 37 11.34 -17.18 7.12
C PHE A 37 9.83 -16.96 7.14
N PHE A 38 9.43 -15.73 6.84
CA PHE A 38 8.03 -15.32 6.70
C PHE A 38 7.85 -14.71 5.31
N HIS A 39 6.80 -15.10 4.61
CA HIS A 39 6.48 -14.59 3.28
C HIS A 39 5.41 -13.50 3.40
N PHE A 40 5.65 -12.37 2.72
CA PHE A 40 4.74 -11.22 2.67
C PHE A 40 4.51 -10.84 1.19
N GLY A 41 4.11 -11.82 0.38
CA GLY A 41 3.89 -11.63 -1.05
C GLY A 41 2.56 -10.97 -1.37
N THR A 42 1.57 -11.07 -0.49
CA THR A 42 0.27 -10.40 -0.61
C THR A 42 -0.10 -9.65 0.67
N VAL A 43 -1.04 -8.72 0.55
CA VAL A 43 -1.59 -8.04 1.72
C VAL A 43 -2.37 -9.01 2.61
N GLY A 44 -3.05 -10.00 2.01
CA GLY A 44 -3.70 -11.07 2.77
C GLY A 44 -2.72 -11.84 3.66
N GLU A 45 -1.57 -12.24 3.13
CA GLU A 45 -0.52 -12.93 3.91
C GLU A 45 0.02 -12.04 5.04
N LEU A 46 0.18 -10.72 4.81
CA LEU A 46 0.56 -9.78 5.87
C LEU A 46 -0.48 -9.77 7.00
N LEU A 47 -1.77 -9.68 6.66
CA LEU A 47 -2.87 -9.66 7.63
C LEU A 47 -2.98 -11.00 8.38
N GLU A 48 -2.76 -12.13 7.71
CA GLU A 48 -2.65 -13.44 8.35
C GLU A 48 -1.50 -13.46 9.37
N HIS A 49 -0.32 -12.97 8.99
CA HIS A 49 0.81 -12.90 9.93
C HIS A 49 0.53 -12.02 11.14
N PHE A 50 -0.28 -10.97 10.98
CA PHE A 50 -0.61 -10.02 12.04
C PHE A 50 -1.75 -10.52 12.94
N PHE A 51 -2.78 -11.13 12.37
CA PHE A 51 -4.05 -11.34 13.06
C PHE A 51 -4.43 -12.80 13.30
N ASP A 52 -3.83 -13.77 12.62
CA ASP A 52 -4.07 -15.18 12.93
C ASP A 52 -3.46 -15.54 14.30
N GLU A 53 -4.29 -16.06 15.21
CA GLU A 53 -3.85 -16.55 16.52
C GLU A 53 -2.89 -17.74 16.43
N ASN A 54 -2.80 -18.40 15.28
CA ASN A 54 -1.85 -19.46 15.03
C ASN A 54 -0.54 -18.97 14.40
N SER A 55 -0.47 -17.71 13.97
CA SER A 55 0.72 -17.13 13.35
C SER A 55 1.92 -17.16 14.31
N ALA A 56 2.97 -17.85 13.88
CA ALA A 56 4.26 -17.82 14.58
C ALA A 56 4.89 -16.42 14.54
N PHE A 57 4.59 -15.62 13.50
CA PHE A 57 5.03 -14.24 13.40
C PHE A 57 4.39 -13.38 14.50
N LYS A 58 3.06 -13.43 14.61
CA LYS A 58 2.29 -12.71 15.64
C LYS A 58 2.81 -13.03 17.03
N LYS A 59 2.86 -14.31 17.38
CA LYS A 59 3.30 -14.78 18.71
C LYS A 59 4.69 -14.30 19.08
N LYS A 60 5.59 -14.17 18.10
CA LYS A 60 7.00 -13.82 18.34
C LYS A 60 7.27 -12.33 18.33
N PHE A 61 6.66 -11.58 17.41
CA PHE A 61 7.01 -10.19 17.15
C PHE A 61 5.91 -9.19 17.50
N LEU A 62 4.65 -9.64 17.51
CA LEU A 62 3.48 -8.80 17.72
C LEU A 62 2.53 -9.44 18.76
N PRO A 63 3.01 -9.87 19.94
CA PRO A 63 2.19 -10.65 20.86
C PRO A 63 0.93 -9.91 21.35
N ASN A 64 0.94 -8.57 21.31
CA ASN A 64 -0.14 -7.71 21.80
C ASN A 64 -0.98 -7.08 20.68
N ILE A 65 -0.70 -7.38 19.41
CA ILE A 65 -1.53 -6.88 18.29
C ILE A 65 -2.88 -7.59 18.32
N GLY A 66 -3.96 -6.83 18.15
CA GLY A 66 -5.35 -7.31 18.27
C GLY A 66 -5.95 -7.14 19.67
N GLU A 67 -5.16 -6.96 20.74
CA GLU A 67 -5.67 -6.87 22.12
C GLU A 67 -5.91 -5.42 22.59
N ILE A 68 -5.00 -4.49 22.29
CA ILE A 68 -5.06 -3.07 22.75
C ILE A 68 -5.01 -2.10 21.56
N GLY A 69 -5.61 -2.50 20.44
CA GLY A 69 -5.74 -1.67 19.25
C GLY A 69 -4.58 -1.86 18.28
N ASN A 70 -4.94 -2.06 17.03
CA ASN A 70 -4.00 -2.15 15.91
C ASN A 70 -3.64 -0.76 15.38
N LEU A 71 -3.51 0.18 16.31
CA LEU A 71 -3.38 1.60 16.06
C LEU A 71 -1.93 2.00 16.34
N ALA A 72 -1.07 1.84 15.35
CA ALA A 72 0.32 2.24 15.44
C ALA A 72 0.42 3.77 15.23
N ASN A 73 0.57 4.52 16.31
CA ASN A 73 0.75 5.98 16.24
C ASN A 73 -0.42 6.74 15.59
N CYS A 74 -1.66 6.31 15.85
CA CYS A 74 -2.86 7.03 15.39
C CYS A 74 -3.49 7.95 16.44
N LEU A 75 -4.05 9.08 16.03
CA LEU A 75 -4.94 9.94 16.82
C LEU A 75 -6.37 9.78 16.31
N ILE A 76 -7.23 9.13 17.08
CA ILE A 76 -8.63 8.90 16.71
C ILE A 76 -9.51 9.48 17.80
N GLU A 77 -10.24 10.55 17.49
CA GLU A 77 -11.00 11.30 18.50
C GLU A 77 -12.26 10.56 18.93
N LYS A 78 -12.99 9.95 17.99
CA LYS A 78 -14.29 9.32 18.22
C LYS A 78 -14.39 7.95 17.52
N PRO A 79 -13.65 6.94 18.00
CA PRO A 79 -13.79 5.59 17.45
C PRO A 79 -15.17 5.03 17.82
N GLU A 80 -16.00 4.73 16.83
CA GLU A 80 -17.29 4.08 17.06
C GLU A 80 -17.13 2.56 17.03
N ASN A 81 -16.53 2.04 15.96
CA ASN A 81 -16.20 0.62 15.84
C ASN A 81 -14.97 0.43 14.94
N ILE A 82 -13.84 0.05 15.53
CA ILE A 82 -12.63 -0.28 14.76
C ILE A 82 -12.32 -1.75 15.00
N SER A 83 -12.34 -2.54 13.93
CA SER A 83 -12.06 -3.96 14.00
C SER A 83 -10.65 -4.25 14.51
N GLN A 84 -10.56 -5.24 15.42
CA GLN A 84 -9.30 -5.83 15.88
C GLN A 84 -8.56 -6.66 14.80
N LYS A 85 -9.10 -6.74 13.58
CA LYS A 85 -8.44 -7.33 12.40
C LYS A 85 -8.11 -6.29 11.32
N SER A 86 -8.15 -5.01 11.66
CA SER A 86 -7.67 -3.91 10.79
C SER A 86 -6.34 -3.39 11.31
N PHE A 87 -5.44 -2.89 10.47
CA PHE A 87 -4.19 -2.25 10.87
C PHE A 87 -4.20 -0.78 10.46
N LEU A 88 -4.04 0.11 11.42
CA LEU A 88 -3.94 1.55 11.17
C LEU A 88 -2.58 2.03 11.65
N GLU A 89 -1.89 2.78 10.81
CA GLU A 89 -0.67 3.48 11.21
C GLU A 89 -0.68 4.94 10.79
N TRP A 90 -0.14 5.81 11.65
CA TRP A 90 0.08 7.23 11.36
C TRP A 90 -1.19 7.99 10.93
N CYS A 91 -2.36 7.56 11.40
CA CYS A 91 -3.63 8.14 11.00
C CYS A 91 -4.10 9.22 11.99
N ARG A 92 -4.78 10.27 11.51
CA ARG A 92 -5.52 11.23 12.32
C ARG A 92 -6.97 11.29 11.87
N ILE A 93 -7.91 10.88 12.71
CA ILE A 93 -9.34 10.84 12.37
C ILE A 93 -10.11 11.59 13.46
N ASN A 94 -10.59 12.78 13.10
CA ASN A 94 -11.31 13.70 13.99
C ASN A 94 -12.84 13.64 13.76
N SER A 95 -13.36 12.42 13.62
CA SER A 95 -14.78 12.16 13.38
C SER A 95 -15.19 10.79 13.93
N ASN A 96 -16.49 10.54 13.98
CA ASN A 96 -17.02 9.20 14.21
C ASN A 96 -16.55 8.29 13.09
N CYS A 97 -15.83 7.22 13.43
CA CYS A 97 -15.32 6.29 12.43
C CYS A 97 -15.70 4.84 12.74
N THR A 98 -16.14 4.16 11.68
CA THR A 98 -16.29 2.70 11.65
C THR A 98 -15.36 2.11 10.60
N ILE A 99 -14.53 1.14 11.01
CA ILE A 99 -13.56 0.44 10.16
C ILE A 99 -13.73 -1.05 10.37
N GLU A 100 -14.05 -1.75 9.29
CA GLU A 100 -14.27 -3.20 9.34
C GLU A 100 -12.97 -4.01 9.25
N ASP A 101 -13.12 -5.34 9.21
CA ASP A 101 -12.01 -6.31 9.19
C ASP A 101 -11.09 -6.15 7.98
N ASN A 102 -9.84 -6.58 8.13
CA ASN A 102 -8.86 -6.71 7.05
C ASN A 102 -8.54 -5.40 6.31
N CYS A 103 -8.77 -4.26 6.97
CA CYS A 103 -8.37 -2.96 6.45
C CYS A 103 -6.91 -2.64 6.79
N ILE A 104 -6.21 -1.93 5.90
CA ILE A 104 -4.93 -1.29 6.19
C ILE A 104 -5.06 0.18 5.87
N LEU A 105 -4.84 1.06 6.85
CA LEU A 105 -4.80 2.51 6.64
C LEU A 105 -3.44 3.05 7.08
N SER A 106 -2.77 3.80 6.21
CA SER A 106 -1.49 4.45 6.52
C SER A 106 -1.52 5.92 6.14
N GLY A 107 -1.22 6.79 7.11
CA GLY A 107 -1.09 8.23 6.87
C GLY A 107 -2.42 8.94 6.57
N VAL A 108 -3.55 8.29 6.83
CA VAL A 108 -4.88 8.86 6.56
C VAL A 108 -5.16 9.98 7.54
N VAL A 109 -5.51 11.14 7.00
CA VAL A 109 -6.01 12.28 7.77
C VAL A 109 -7.47 12.49 7.40
N TYR A 110 -8.34 12.71 8.38
CA TYR A 110 -9.74 13.02 8.18
C TYR A 110 -10.21 14.05 9.22
N GLU A 111 -10.44 15.27 8.77
CA GLU A 111 -10.79 16.42 9.61
C GLU A 111 -12.25 16.87 9.47
N GLU A 112 -13.02 16.19 8.62
CA GLU A 112 -14.44 16.48 8.42
C GLU A 112 -15.29 16.01 9.61
N LYS A 113 -16.42 16.67 9.87
CA LYS A 113 -17.32 16.32 10.98
C LYS A 113 -18.27 15.16 10.68
N THR A 114 -18.37 14.78 9.41
CA THR A 114 -19.27 13.71 8.95
C THR A 114 -18.72 12.35 9.36
N PRO A 115 -19.56 11.38 9.77
CA PRO A 115 -19.08 10.03 10.05
C PRO A 115 -18.43 9.40 8.82
N ILE A 116 -17.40 8.57 9.04
CA ILE A 116 -16.74 7.82 8.00
C ILE A 116 -16.86 6.32 8.23
N TYR A 117 -17.11 5.58 7.14
CA TYR A 117 -17.26 4.14 7.15
C TYR A 117 -16.32 3.51 6.10
N ILE A 118 -15.38 2.70 6.58
CA ILE A 118 -14.40 1.98 5.76
C ILE A 118 -14.75 0.49 5.77
N LYS A 119 -15.10 -0.03 4.59
CA LYS A 119 -15.51 -1.42 4.39
C LYS A 119 -14.32 -2.37 4.45
N SER A 120 -14.63 -3.62 4.73
CA SER A 120 -13.63 -4.69 4.88
C SER A 120 -12.71 -4.80 3.67
N GLY A 121 -11.45 -5.16 3.92
CA GLY A 121 -10.48 -5.44 2.87
C GLY A 121 -9.94 -4.20 2.13
N MET A 122 -10.15 -2.99 2.63
CA MET A 122 -9.61 -1.77 2.02
C MET A 122 -8.18 -1.49 2.47
N CYS A 123 -7.28 -1.30 1.50
CA CYS A 123 -5.93 -0.77 1.72
C CYS A 123 -5.87 0.69 1.27
N ILE A 124 -5.60 1.61 2.20
CA ILE A 124 -5.65 3.05 1.98
C ILE A 124 -4.35 3.68 2.46
N CYS A 125 -3.63 4.34 1.56
CA CYS A 125 -2.39 5.03 1.89
C CYS A 125 -2.40 6.44 1.32
N THR A 126 -2.16 7.44 2.17
CA THR A 126 -2.00 8.84 1.73
C THR A 126 -0.53 9.21 1.67
N PHE A 127 -0.10 9.75 0.53
CA PHE A 127 1.26 10.15 0.25
C PHE A 127 1.33 11.65 -0.01
N PRO A 128 2.19 12.41 0.71
CA PRO A 128 2.63 13.70 0.19
C PRO A 128 3.46 13.47 -1.07
N ILE A 129 3.21 14.25 -2.11
CA ILE A 129 3.91 14.19 -3.38
C ILE A 129 4.46 15.56 -3.77
N GLY A 130 5.57 15.57 -4.50
CA GLY A 130 6.28 16.79 -4.91
C GLY A 130 7.64 16.94 -4.24
N GLU A 131 8.50 17.76 -4.82
CA GLU A 131 9.84 18.04 -4.28
C GLU A 131 9.78 19.14 -3.21
N GLU A 132 10.71 19.12 -2.26
CA GLU A 132 11.03 20.33 -1.48
C GLU A 132 12.17 21.01 -2.25
N GLU A 133 11.91 22.06 -3.05
CA GLU A 133 13.01 22.84 -3.61
C GLU A 133 13.69 23.67 -2.51
N GLU A 134 14.83 23.19 -2.01
CA GLU A 134 15.67 23.96 -1.09
C GLU A 134 16.12 25.27 -1.75
N GLY A 135 15.72 26.41 -1.16
CA GLY A 135 16.27 27.72 -1.50
C GLY A 135 15.42 28.62 -2.41
N LYS A 136 14.25 28.16 -2.89
CA LYS A 136 13.25 29.07 -3.48
C LYS A 136 12.19 29.39 -2.44
N GLY A 137 12.18 30.62 -1.93
CA GLY A 137 11.13 31.16 -1.06
C GLY A 137 9.79 31.35 -1.79
N GLY A 138 9.30 30.31 -2.46
CA GLY A 138 8.04 30.27 -3.18
C GLY A 138 7.09 29.27 -2.53
N ASN A 139 5.81 29.64 -2.46
CA ASN A 139 4.70 28.76 -2.08
C ASN A 139 4.61 27.57 -3.06
N GLU A 140 5.36 26.50 -2.86
CA GLU A 140 5.02 25.22 -3.49
C GLU A 140 3.84 24.62 -2.71
N GLU A 141 2.68 24.56 -3.36
CA GLU A 141 1.50 23.91 -2.81
C GLU A 141 1.80 22.41 -2.65
N LEU A 142 2.14 22.01 -1.43
CA LEU A 142 2.24 20.60 -1.05
C LEU A 142 0.96 19.89 -1.47
N ASN A 143 1.14 18.80 -2.22
CA ASN A 143 0.04 18.01 -2.73
C ASN A 143 0.05 16.63 -2.10
N TYR A 144 -1.13 16.05 -1.95
CA TYR A 144 -1.34 14.75 -1.33
C TYR A 144 -2.17 13.88 -2.27
N VAL A 145 -1.76 12.63 -2.42
CA VAL A 145 -2.51 11.61 -3.16
C VAL A 145 -2.85 10.47 -2.23
N THR A 146 -4.12 10.08 -2.21
CA THR A 146 -4.57 8.89 -1.49
C THR A 146 -4.78 7.77 -2.49
N VAL A 147 -4.05 6.69 -2.29
CA VAL A 147 -4.17 5.44 -3.03
C VAL A 147 -5.09 4.53 -2.24
N ILE A 148 -6.05 3.91 -2.94
CA ILE A 148 -6.94 2.89 -2.37
C ILE A 148 -7.09 1.71 -3.33
N PHE A 149 -7.04 0.51 -2.78
CA PHE A 149 -7.34 -0.75 -3.47
C PHE A 149 -7.89 -1.79 -2.49
N HIS A 150 -8.49 -2.86 -3.00
CA HIS A 150 -8.97 -3.97 -2.19
C HIS A 150 -7.86 -5.03 -2.00
N ILE A 151 -7.82 -5.72 -0.86
CA ILE A 151 -6.80 -6.77 -0.58
C ILE A 151 -6.78 -7.91 -1.60
N GLU A 152 -7.90 -8.13 -2.28
CA GLU A 152 -8.05 -9.16 -3.32
C GLU A 152 -7.67 -8.64 -4.73
N ASP A 153 -7.34 -7.35 -4.87
CA ASP A 153 -6.95 -6.79 -6.15
C ASP A 153 -5.53 -7.26 -6.52
N ASP A 154 -5.42 -7.96 -7.65
CA ASP A 154 -4.13 -8.21 -8.28
C ASP A 154 -3.70 -6.97 -9.08
N LEU A 155 -3.04 -6.05 -8.38
CA LEU A 155 -2.68 -4.73 -8.90
C LEU A 155 -1.84 -4.80 -10.18
N LYS A 156 -0.99 -5.82 -10.31
CA LYS A 156 -0.03 -5.96 -11.42
C LYS A 156 -0.52 -6.88 -12.53
N ARG A 157 -1.69 -7.52 -12.36
CA ARG A 157 -2.30 -8.36 -13.39
C ARG A 157 -2.55 -7.54 -14.64
N LYS A 158 -1.92 -7.96 -15.74
CA LYS A 158 -2.18 -7.39 -17.05
C LYS A 158 -3.48 -7.95 -17.60
N THR A 159 -4.32 -7.07 -18.12
CA THR A 159 -5.58 -7.46 -18.77
C THR A 159 -5.47 -7.19 -20.27
N SER A 160 -5.77 -8.21 -21.09
CA SER A 160 -5.77 -8.05 -22.55
C SER A 160 -7.02 -7.34 -23.07
N LYS A 161 -8.06 -7.23 -22.23
CA LYS A 161 -9.33 -6.59 -22.55
C LYS A 161 -9.66 -5.53 -21.51
N GLU A 162 -9.97 -4.33 -21.98
CA GLU A 162 -10.31 -3.15 -21.18
C GLU A 162 -11.51 -3.41 -20.24
N GLU A 163 -12.52 -4.15 -20.70
CA GLU A 163 -13.70 -4.55 -19.91
C GLU A 163 -13.40 -5.35 -18.63
N ASN A 164 -12.19 -5.92 -18.53
CA ASN A 164 -11.75 -6.69 -17.38
C ASN A 164 -10.97 -5.85 -16.35
N LEU A 165 -10.58 -4.62 -16.69
CA LEU A 165 -9.92 -3.71 -15.76
C LEU A 165 -10.98 -2.95 -14.96
N LYS A 166 -11.21 -3.40 -13.72
CA LYS A 166 -12.19 -2.81 -12.82
C LYS A 166 -11.51 -2.34 -11.53
N TRP A 167 -11.98 -1.21 -11.02
CA TRP A 167 -11.57 -0.69 -9.72
C TRP A 167 -12.82 -0.37 -8.91
N PHE A 168 -13.01 -1.08 -7.80
CA PHE A 168 -14.24 -1.06 -6.99
C PHE A 168 -15.52 -1.24 -7.81
N GLY A 169 -15.50 -2.16 -8.78
CA GLY A 169 -16.63 -2.47 -9.65
C GLY A 169 -16.82 -1.51 -10.84
N HIS A 170 -16.15 -0.36 -10.83
CA HIS A 170 -16.18 0.59 -11.94
C HIS A 170 -15.24 0.15 -13.04
N SER A 171 -15.73 0.11 -14.29
CA SER A 171 -14.90 -0.20 -15.46
C SER A 171 -14.00 0.99 -15.77
N ILE A 172 -12.71 0.75 -15.89
CA ILE A 172 -11.75 1.82 -16.19
C ILE A 172 -11.47 1.79 -17.68
N LYS A 173 -11.59 2.95 -18.32
CA LYS A 173 -11.19 3.06 -19.72
C LYS A 173 -9.67 2.97 -19.81
N SER A 174 -9.19 1.95 -20.52
CA SER A 174 -7.78 1.67 -20.69
C SER A 174 -7.13 2.84 -21.42
N LEU A 175 -6.02 3.34 -20.88
CA LEU A 175 -5.12 4.15 -21.69
C LEU A 175 -4.58 3.27 -22.81
N LYS A 176 -4.49 3.82 -24.02
CA LYS A 176 -3.87 3.14 -25.17
C LYS A 176 -2.40 2.86 -24.81
N GLY A 177 -2.07 1.63 -24.43
CA GLY A 177 -0.73 1.25 -23.96
C GLY A 177 -0.59 -0.27 -23.76
N GLU A 178 0.65 -0.73 -23.54
CA GLU A 178 1.00 -2.15 -23.38
C GLU A 178 0.80 -2.68 -21.94
N ASP A 179 0.48 -1.83 -20.97
CA ASP A 179 0.36 -2.20 -19.55
C ASP A 179 -1.00 -1.82 -18.95
N ASN A 180 -1.98 -2.71 -19.15
CA ASN A 180 -3.34 -2.57 -18.66
C ASN A 180 -3.50 -3.24 -17.28
N SER A 181 -2.84 -2.68 -16.27
CA SER A 181 -2.91 -3.12 -14.88
C SER A 181 -3.31 -1.96 -13.96
N LEU A 182 -3.91 -2.26 -12.80
CA LEU A 182 -4.28 -1.21 -11.82
C LEU A 182 -3.05 -0.45 -11.29
N TRP A 183 -1.90 -1.11 -11.29
CA TRP A 183 -0.61 -0.54 -10.89
C TRP A 183 -0.22 0.69 -11.73
N ASN A 184 -0.43 0.60 -13.05
CA ASN A 184 -0.06 1.64 -14.02
C ASN A 184 -1.26 2.48 -14.49
N CYS A 185 -2.47 2.13 -14.07
CA CYS A 185 -3.67 2.87 -14.44
C CYS A 185 -3.79 4.18 -13.66
N PRO A 186 -3.99 5.34 -14.32
CA PRO A 186 -4.19 6.60 -13.61
C PRO A 186 -5.58 6.68 -12.98
N LEU A 187 -5.64 6.63 -11.65
CA LEU A 187 -6.88 6.58 -10.87
C LEU A 187 -6.97 7.67 -9.80
N PHE A 188 -5.83 8.18 -9.35
CA PHE A 188 -5.74 8.98 -8.12
C PHE A 188 -5.40 10.43 -8.44
N SER A 189 -6.21 11.37 -7.95
CA SER A 189 -5.89 12.79 -8.07
C SER A 189 -5.16 13.30 -6.84
N PHE A 190 -4.51 14.45 -7.02
CA PHE A 190 -3.80 15.14 -5.96
C PHE A 190 -4.61 16.32 -5.44
N TYR A 191 -4.41 16.64 -4.17
CA TYR A 191 -5.10 17.73 -3.47
C TYR A 191 -4.15 18.41 -2.48
N SER A 192 -4.42 19.68 -2.17
CA SER A 192 -3.58 20.48 -1.27
C SER A 192 -3.56 20.01 0.19
N THR A 193 -4.46 19.11 0.60
CA THR A 193 -4.47 18.54 1.95
C THR A 193 -4.72 17.03 1.92
N ALA A 194 -4.14 16.32 2.90
CA ALA A 194 -4.34 14.90 3.09
C ALA A 194 -5.84 14.55 3.32
N SER A 195 -6.55 15.34 4.14
CA SER A 195 -7.99 15.14 4.40
C SER A 195 -8.82 15.22 3.12
N LYS A 196 -8.58 16.24 2.29
CA LYS A 196 -9.29 16.39 1.02
C LYS A 196 -8.96 15.26 0.04
N SER A 197 -7.69 14.85 0.00
CA SER A 197 -7.22 13.73 -0.83
C SER A 197 -7.93 12.42 -0.49
N PHE A 198 -8.02 12.12 0.81
CA PHE A 198 -8.69 10.95 1.31
C PHE A 198 -10.21 10.99 1.04
N LEU A 199 -10.88 12.07 1.42
CA LEU A 199 -12.33 12.24 1.20
C LEU A 199 -12.72 12.06 -0.27
N LYS A 200 -12.01 12.74 -1.18
CA LYS A 200 -12.31 12.68 -2.61
C LYS A 200 -12.04 11.29 -3.20
N THR A 201 -11.05 10.58 -2.66
CA THR A 201 -10.78 9.19 -3.04
C THR A 201 -11.90 8.26 -2.58
N ILE A 202 -12.44 8.44 -1.37
CA ILE A 202 -13.61 7.69 -0.87
C ILE A 202 -14.89 8.03 -1.66
N GLU A 203 -15.08 9.27 -2.09
CA GLU A 203 -16.20 9.62 -2.98
C GLU A 203 -16.08 8.87 -4.33
N ARG A 204 -14.87 8.77 -4.89
CA ARG A 204 -14.63 8.11 -6.18
C ARG A 204 -14.88 6.60 -6.16
N ILE A 205 -14.59 5.89 -5.08
CA ILE A 205 -14.94 4.46 -5.00
C ILE A 205 -16.47 4.25 -5.07
N ASN A 206 -17.25 5.22 -4.59
CA ASN A 206 -18.71 5.14 -4.59
C ASN A 206 -19.32 5.59 -5.92
N PHE A 207 -18.78 6.65 -6.54
CA PHE A 207 -19.38 7.30 -7.71
C PHE A 207 -18.63 7.11 -9.03
N GLY A 208 -17.48 6.43 -9.02
CA GLY A 208 -16.61 6.27 -10.18
C GLY A 208 -15.72 7.48 -10.48
N LEU A 209 -14.97 7.40 -11.57
CA LEU A 209 -14.05 8.45 -12.04
C LEU A 209 -14.82 9.50 -12.86
N ASN A 210 -15.02 10.69 -12.29
CA ASN A 210 -15.83 11.75 -12.90
C ASN A 210 -15.06 13.04 -13.20
N ASP A 211 -13.77 13.12 -12.84
CA ASP A 211 -13.01 14.36 -12.86
C ASP A 211 -12.15 14.54 -14.12
N SER A 212 -12.06 15.79 -14.58
CA SER A 212 -11.11 16.26 -15.62
C SER A 212 -9.73 16.60 -15.06
N THR A 213 -9.44 16.24 -13.80
CA THR A 213 -8.17 16.52 -13.15
C THR A 213 -7.09 15.55 -13.60
N PRO A 214 -5.80 15.95 -13.55
CA PRO A 214 -4.71 15.01 -13.73
C PRO A 214 -4.83 13.84 -12.74
N LEU A 215 -4.65 12.63 -13.26
CA LEU A 215 -4.66 11.39 -12.50
C LEU A 215 -3.26 10.80 -12.49
N PHE A 216 -2.92 10.19 -11.36
CA PHE A 216 -1.71 9.41 -11.16
C PHE A 216 -2.07 7.93 -11.00
N SER A 217 -1.18 7.08 -11.50
CA SER A 217 -1.15 5.65 -11.19
C SER A 217 -0.45 5.39 -9.87
N ILE A 218 -0.61 4.18 -9.30
CA ILE A 218 0.11 3.78 -8.08
C ILE A 218 1.61 3.92 -8.29
N ALA A 219 2.12 3.45 -9.44
CA ALA A 219 3.54 3.56 -9.80
C ALA A 219 4.05 5.00 -9.71
N GLN A 220 3.33 5.95 -10.30
CA GLN A 220 3.71 7.36 -10.32
C GLN A 220 3.60 8.02 -8.94
N VAL A 221 2.60 7.65 -8.13
CA VAL A 221 2.47 8.15 -6.76
C VAL A 221 3.69 7.75 -5.93
N LEU A 222 4.08 6.48 -6.00
CA LEU A 222 5.23 5.96 -5.26
C LEU A 222 6.56 6.57 -5.73
N GLU A 223 6.72 6.79 -7.03
CA GLU A 223 7.89 7.48 -7.60
C GLU A 223 7.98 8.94 -7.11
N LYS A 224 6.84 9.62 -6.95
CA LYS A 224 6.78 11.04 -6.55
C LYS A 224 6.61 11.24 -5.05
N ALA A 225 6.57 10.17 -4.26
CA ALA A 225 6.32 10.24 -2.83
C ALA A 225 7.46 10.99 -2.11
N ASN A 226 7.10 12.04 -1.37
CA ASN A 226 8.05 12.82 -0.59
C ASN A 226 8.30 12.14 0.76
N VAL A 227 9.28 11.24 0.80
CA VAL A 227 9.62 10.46 2.00
C VAL A 227 10.04 11.36 3.16
N ASN A 228 10.79 12.44 2.91
CA ASN A 228 11.21 13.37 3.95
C ASN A 228 10.02 14.05 4.63
N LYS A 229 9.03 14.47 3.85
CA LYS A 229 7.78 15.02 4.37
C LYS A 229 7.01 14.00 5.18
N MET A 230 6.88 12.76 4.69
CA MET A 230 6.25 11.66 5.45
C MET A 230 6.92 11.48 6.83
N LEU A 231 8.25 11.47 6.88
CA LEU A 231 8.99 11.33 8.13
C LEU A 231 8.78 12.52 9.07
N LYS A 232 8.79 13.75 8.54
CA LYS A 232 8.50 14.97 9.33
C LYS A 232 7.09 14.92 9.94
N GLU A 233 6.09 14.52 9.17
CA GLU A 233 4.70 14.41 9.63
C GLU A 233 4.52 13.30 10.68
N ARG A 234 5.14 12.13 10.45
CA ARG A 234 5.14 11.02 11.41
C ARG A 234 5.79 11.43 12.74
N LYS A 235 6.92 12.14 12.69
CA LYS A 235 7.58 12.66 13.89
C LYS A 235 6.67 13.61 14.66
N LYS A 236 6.00 14.55 13.96
CA LYS A 236 5.04 15.46 14.58
C LYS A 236 3.91 14.70 15.29
N LEU A 237 3.38 13.65 14.66
CA LEU A 237 2.32 12.83 15.25
C LEU A 237 2.78 12.05 16.50
N LEU A 238 4.04 11.61 16.55
CA LEU A 238 4.63 11.03 17.77
C LEU A 238 4.71 12.06 18.91
N GLU A 239 5.16 13.28 18.60
CA GLU A 239 5.32 14.34 19.60
C GLU A 239 3.97 14.76 20.20
N GLU A 240 2.90 14.78 19.39
CA GLU A 240 1.53 15.06 19.86
C GLU A 240 0.94 13.97 20.78
N LYS A 241 1.45 12.74 20.72
CA LYS A 241 1.00 11.63 21.59
C LYS A 241 1.61 11.62 22.99
N ILE A 242 2.68 12.39 23.23
CA ILE A 242 3.44 12.37 24.50
C ILE A 242 2.82 13.32 25.55
N VAL A 243 1.67 13.94 25.27
CA VAL A 243 0.92 14.80 26.20
C VAL A 243 -0.27 14.08 26.82
#